data_AF-A0A2N1WDX1-F1
#
_entry.id   AF-A0A2N1WDX1-F1
#
_cell.length_a   1.000
_cell.length_b   1.000
_cell.length_c   1.000
_cell.angle_alpha   90.00
_cell.angle_beta   90.00
_cell.angle_gamma   90.00
#
_symmetry.space_group_name_H-M   'P 1'
#
loop_
_entity.id
_entity.type
_entity.pdbx_description
1 polymer ?
#
loop_
_entity_poly.entity_id
_entity_poly.type
_entity_poly.pdbx_seq_one_letter_code
_entity_poly.pdbx_strand_id
1 'polypeptide(L)'
;FRDETERYGHYSVAGEFVYDRPFQWGSKRTGPDLARVGGKYSDDWHRLHLMDPRAVVPESNMPAYPWLAEKMVSPEQIQLHMRALRRVGDPYSEEQIEAAFEQLVGVTQLDALIAYLQGMGQEWTGQTESGSSMSSSAGGSQ
;
A
#
# COMPACT_ATOMS: atom_id res chain seq x y z
N PHE A 1 -2.92 19.10 -14.37
CA PHE A 1 -2.97 17.63 -14.21
C PHE A 1 -1.65 16.94 -14.53
N ARG A 2 -0.86 17.36 -15.53
CA ARG A 2 0.50 16.80 -15.78
C ARG A 2 1.43 16.86 -14.55
N ASP A 3 1.39 17.94 -13.77
CA ASP A 3 2.17 18.10 -12.52
C ASP A 3 1.83 17.05 -11.44
N GLU A 4 0.59 16.54 -11.38
CA GLU A 4 0.24 15.49 -10.42
C GLU A 4 0.76 14.13 -10.84
N THR A 5 0.72 13.84 -12.15
CA THR A 5 1.30 12.61 -12.71
C THR A 5 2.81 12.57 -12.52
N GLU A 6 3.50 13.71 -12.70
CA GLU A 6 4.94 13.81 -12.46
C GLU A 6 5.30 13.69 -10.96
N ARG A 7 4.42 14.14 -10.06
CA ARG A 7 4.66 14.10 -8.60
C ARG A 7 4.34 12.75 -7.94
N TYR A 8 3.26 12.09 -8.38
CA TYR A 8 2.71 10.90 -7.73
C TYR A 8 2.72 9.65 -8.59
N GLY A 9 3.00 9.75 -9.90
CA GLY A 9 2.96 8.62 -10.83
C GLY A 9 1.62 8.53 -11.57
N HIS A 10 1.31 7.34 -12.11
CA HIS A 10 0.10 7.14 -12.90
C HIS A 10 -1.16 7.48 -12.10
N TYR A 11 -2.11 8.15 -12.76
CA TYR A 11 -3.38 8.52 -12.15
C TYR A 11 -4.13 7.28 -11.66
N SER A 12 -4.90 7.42 -10.59
CA SER A 12 -5.66 6.30 -10.05
C SER A 12 -6.78 5.88 -11.00
N VAL A 13 -7.03 4.57 -11.08
CA VAL A 13 -8.09 4.00 -11.93
C VAL A 13 -9.15 3.33 -11.08
N ALA A 14 -10.40 3.32 -11.56
CA ALA A 14 -11.54 2.81 -10.78
C ALA A 14 -11.38 1.35 -10.30
N GLY A 15 -10.62 0.54 -11.04
CA GLY A 15 -10.34 -0.85 -10.69
C GLY A 15 -9.54 -1.04 -9.38
N GLU A 16 -8.73 -0.06 -8.99
CA GLU A 16 -7.84 -0.15 -7.81
C GLU A 16 -8.59 -0.01 -6.47
N PHE A 17 -9.82 0.48 -6.52
CA PHE A 17 -10.63 0.76 -5.33
C PHE A 17 -11.84 -0.16 -5.21
N VAL A 18 -11.91 -1.22 -6.03
CA VAL A 18 -13.06 -2.15 -6.06
C VAL A 18 -13.29 -2.81 -4.70
N TYR A 19 -12.22 -3.02 -3.93
CA TYR A 19 -12.28 -3.65 -2.62
C TYR A 19 -12.25 -2.66 -1.44
N ASP A 20 -12.13 -1.35 -1.69
CA ASP A 20 -12.06 -0.33 -0.65
C ASP A 20 -13.43 -0.02 -0.06
N ARG A 21 -13.64 -0.38 1.21
CA ARG A 21 -14.91 -0.14 1.91
C ARG A 21 -14.69 0.43 3.32
N PRO A 22 -14.95 1.74 3.53
CA PRO A 22 -15.30 2.75 2.53
C PRO A 22 -14.11 3.11 1.62
N PHE A 23 -14.38 3.84 0.54
CA PHE A 23 -13.34 4.35 -0.36
C PHE A 23 -12.42 5.35 0.36
N GLN A 24 -11.12 5.32 0.05
CA GLN A 24 -10.10 6.13 0.74
C GLN A 24 -9.67 7.39 -0.03
N TRP A 25 -10.54 7.91 -0.89
CA TRP A 25 -10.22 9.10 -1.68
C TRP A 25 -10.21 10.34 -0.80
N GLY A 26 -9.09 11.06 -0.83
CA GLY A 26 -8.95 12.31 -0.11
C GLY A 26 -9.81 13.41 -0.71
N SER A 27 -10.50 14.18 0.13
CA SER A 27 -11.17 15.44 -0.25
C SER A 27 -10.32 16.68 0.04
N LYS A 28 -9.21 16.50 0.78
CA LYS A 28 -8.25 17.55 1.15
C LYS A 28 -6.83 16.97 1.21
N ARG A 29 -5.84 17.81 0.90
CA ARG A 29 -4.41 17.49 1.01
C ARG A 29 -3.71 18.45 1.97
N THR A 30 -3.60 18.04 3.23
CA THR A 30 -2.71 18.70 4.21
C THR A 30 -1.30 18.15 4.11
N GLY A 31 -1.17 16.84 3.86
CA GLY A 31 0.06 16.17 3.43
C GLY A 31 -0.03 15.69 1.99
N PRO A 32 1.02 15.03 1.46
CA PRO A 32 1.05 14.47 0.11
C PRO A 32 -0.01 13.39 -0.12
N ASP A 33 -0.32 13.13 -1.40
CA ASP A 33 -1.16 12.01 -1.80
C ASP A 33 -0.47 10.66 -1.53
N LEU A 34 -1.24 9.67 -1.08
CA LEU A 34 -0.74 8.37 -0.66
C LEU A 34 -1.04 7.23 -1.65
N ALA A 35 -1.86 7.45 -2.69
CA ALA A 35 -2.35 6.37 -3.55
C ALA A 35 -1.24 5.57 -4.27
N ARG A 36 -0.01 6.11 -4.30
CA ARG A 36 1.18 5.52 -4.96
C ARG A 36 2.41 5.49 -4.04
N VAL A 37 2.22 5.44 -2.72
CA VAL A 37 3.35 5.48 -1.78
C VAL A 37 4.08 4.14 -1.64
N GLY A 38 3.45 3.02 -2.02
CA GLY A 38 4.06 1.71 -1.89
C GLY A 38 5.42 1.63 -2.59
N GLY A 39 6.41 1.07 -1.92
CA GLY A 39 7.78 0.94 -2.41
C GLY A 39 8.56 2.25 -2.56
N LYS A 40 7.96 3.42 -2.30
CA LYS A 40 8.65 4.73 -2.42
C LYS A 40 9.58 5.01 -1.25
N TYR A 41 9.24 4.52 -0.06
CA TYR A 41 10.03 4.64 1.16
C TYR A 41 10.20 3.26 1.82
N SER A 42 11.28 3.07 2.56
CA SER A 42 11.51 1.83 3.31
C SER A 42 10.58 1.72 4.52
N ASP A 43 10.37 0.50 5.01
CA ASP A 43 9.62 0.25 6.24
C ASP A 43 10.21 0.99 7.44
N ASP A 44 11.54 1.07 7.52
CA ASP A 44 12.24 1.83 8.57
C ASP A 44 11.97 3.33 8.47
N TRP A 45 11.90 3.87 7.25
CA TRP A 45 11.53 5.27 7.05
C TRP A 45 10.09 5.50 7.50
N HIS A 46 9.16 4.62 7.12
CA HIS A 46 7.77 4.73 7.57
C HIS A 46 7.65 4.63 9.09
N ARG A 47 8.39 3.71 9.72
CA ARG A 47 8.43 3.55 11.17
C ARG A 47 8.92 4.82 11.85
N LEU A 48 10.05 5.37 11.42
CA LEU A 48 10.61 6.59 11.99
C LEU A 48 9.69 7.80 11.73
N HIS A 49 9.14 7.93 10.53
CA HIS A 49 8.22 9.01 10.17
C HIS A 49 6.93 8.96 11.00
N LEU A 50 6.37 7.77 11.27
CA LEU A 50 5.17 7.65 12.10
C LEU A 50 5.47 7.88 13.59
N MET A 51 6.66 7.50 14.08
CA MET A 51 7.09 7.72 15.46
C MET A 51 7.42 9.19 15.73
N ASP A 52 8.16 9.82 14.84
CA ASP A 52 8.45 11.26 14.88
C ASP A 52 8.64 11.84 13.47
N PRO A 53 7.59 12.41 12.87
CA PRO A 53 7.66 12.95 11.52
C PRO A 53 8.74 14.02 11.34
N ARG A 54 9.04 14.79 12.40
CA ARG A 54 10.01 15.89 12.37
C ARG A 54 11.46 15.41 12.43
N ALA A 55 11.70 14.14 12.78
CA ALA A 55 13.04 13.56 12.76
C ALA A 55 13.54 13.31 11.32
N VAL A 56 12.64 13.07 10.37
CA VAL A 56 12.97 12.80 8.95
C VAL A 56 12.53 13.91 8.00
N VAL A 57 11.51 14.68 8.39
CA VAL A 57 11.00 15.84 7.65
C VAL A 57 10.79 16.98 8.65
N PRO A 58 11.82 17.82 8.92
CA PRO A 58 11.80 18.84 9.97
C PRO A 58 10.60 19.79 9.92
N GLU A 59 10.12 20.11 8.72
CA GLU A 59 8.98 20.98 8.46
C GLU A 59 7.61 20.27 8.47
N SER A 60 7.57 18.97 8.79
CA SER A 60 6.33 18.20 8.80
C SER A 60 5.32 18.74 9.81
N ASN A 61 4.09 18.94 9.36
CA ASN A 61 2.94 19.25 10.22
C ASN A 61 2.17 18.00 10.69
N MET A 62 2.64 16.80 10.30
CA MET A 62 2.01 15.55 10.67
C MET A 62 2.17 15.31 12.18
N PRO A 63 1.11 14.88 12.89
CA PRO A 63 1.24 14.43 14.28
C PRO A 63 2.12 13.18 14.38
N ALA A 64 2.76 12.99 15.53
CA ALA A 64 3.42 11.74 15.86
C ALA A 64 2.39 10.69 16.31
N TYR A 65 2.60 9.43 15.94
CA TYR A 65 1.73 8.28 16.24
C TYR A 65 2.45 7.14 17.01
N PRO A 66 3.22 7.41 18.09
CA PRO A 66 4.07 6.41 18.73
C PRO A 66 3.29 5.25 19.37
N TRP A 67 2.05 5.49 19.78
CA TRP A 67 1.18 4.47 20.38
C TRP A 67 0.88 3.30 19.44
N LEU A 68 1.09 3.45 18.12
CA LEU A 68 0.91 2.36 17.16
C LEU A 68 1.94 1.24 17.39
N ALA A 69 3.12 1.56 17.92
CA ALA A 69 4.14 0.56 18.27
C ALA A 69 3.79 -0.21 19.55
N GLU A 70 2.96 0.36 20.42
CA GLU A 70 2.58 -0.24 21.71
C GLU A 70 1.31 -1.09 21.61
N LYS A 71 0.45 -0.81 20.63
CA LYS A 71 -0.83 -1.49 20.45
C LYS A 71 -0.70 -2.65 19.48
N MET A 72 -1.24 -3.80 19.88
CA MET A 72 -1.35 -4.98 19.03
C MET A 72 -2.59 -4.87 18.13
N VAL A 73 -2.55 -5.53 16.99
CA VAL A 73 -3.77 -5.86 16.24
C VAL A 73 -4.54 -6.95 16.97
N SER A 74 -5.87 -7.01 16.81
CA SER A 74 -6.68 -8.15 17.27
C SER A 74 -6.95 -9.09 16.10
N PRO A 75 -6.35 -10.29 16.09
CA PRO A 75 -6.57 -11.25 15.02
C PRO A 75 -8.04 -11.66 14.90
N GLU A 76 -8.75 -11.79 16.02
CA GLU A 76 -10.16 -12.17 16.06
C GLU A 76 -11.06 -11.10 15.40
N GLN A 77 -10.79 -9.82 15.68
CA GLN A 77 -11.50 -8.71 15.04
C GLN A 77 -11.23 -8.67 13.54
N ILE A 78 -10.00 -8.95 13.12
CA ILE A 78 -9.62 -8.97 11.70
C ILE A 78 -10.32 -10.13 10.98
N GLN A 79 -10.35 -11.33 11.55
CA GLN A 79 -11.11 -12.45 10.98
C GLN A 79 -12.60 -12.12 10.85
N LEU A 80 -13.19 -11.47 11.85
CA LEU A 80 -14.58 -11.01 11.80
C LEU A 80 -14.79 -10.01 10.64
N HIS A 81 -13.88 -9.04 10.47
CA HIS A 81 -13.92 -8.10 9.36
C HIS A 81 -13.77 -8.79 8.00
N MET A 82 -12.84 -9.73 7.84
CA MET A 82 -12.67 -10.48 6.60
C MET A 82 -13.94 -11.27 6.23
N ARG A 83 -14.61 -11.91 7.20
CA ARG A 83 -15.91 -12.57 6.97
C ARG A 83 -16.99 -11.58 6.54
N ALA A 84 -17.03 -10.40 7.15
CA ALA A 84 -17.98 -9.34 6.78
C ALA A 84 -17.71 -8.81 5.36
N LEU A 85 -16.44 -8.57 5.01
CA LEU A 85 -16.00 -8.15 3.68
C LEU A 85 -16.34 -9.19 2.61
N ARG A 86 -16.11 -10.47 2.92
CA ARG A 86 -16.52 -11.58 2.05
C ARG A 86 -18.03 -11.57 1.77
N ARG A 87 -18.85 -11.28 2.80
CA ARG A 87 -20.31 -11.19 2.64
C ARG A 87 -20.75 -10.08 1.69
N VAL A 88 -19.95 -9.02 1.53
CA VAL A 88 -20.22 -7.90 0.61
C VAL A 88 -19.48 -8.02 -0.74
N GLY A 89 -18.85 -9.16 -1.01
CA GLY A 89 -18.32 -9.52 -2.32
C GLY A 89 -16.80 -9.63 -2.41
N ASP A 90 -16.06 -9.48 -1.31
CA ASP A 90 -14.60 -9.59 -1.36
C ASP A 90 -14.15 -11.05 -1.47
N PRO A 91 -13.12 -11.36 -2.28
CA PRO A 91 -12.76 -12.72 -2.64
C PRO A 91 -11.91 -13.44 -1.58
N TYR A 92 -12.16 -13.22 -0.28
CA TYR A 92 -11.47 -13.95 0.78
C TYR A 92 -11.91 -15.42 0.83
N SER A 93 -10.95 -16.34 0.85
CA SER A 93 -11.21 -17.77 1.07
C SER A 93 -11.32 -18.09 2.57
N GLU A 94 -11.94 -19.22 2.93
CA GLU A 94 -11.98 -19.65 4.35
C GLU A 94 -10.56 -19.91 4.87
N GLU A 95 -9.69 -20.49 4.04
CA GLU A 95 -8.30 -20.78 4.40
C GLU A 95 -7.53 -19.50 4.73
N GLN A 96 -7.74 -18.43 3.96
CA GLN A 96 -7.13 -17.12 4.24
C GLN A 96 -7.65 -16.54 5.57
N ILE A 97 -8.94 -16.66 5.84
CA ILE A 97 -9.54 -16.16 7.09
C ILE A 97 -9.00 -16.93 8.29
N GLU A 98 -8.94 -18.26 8.23
CA GLU A 98 -8.40 -19.08 9.33
C GLU A 98 -6.90 -18.81 9.53
N ALA A 99 -6.12 -18.72 8.46
CA ALA A 99 -4.68 -18.45 8.52
C ALA A 99 -4.35 -17.04 9.07
N ALA A 100 -5.27 -16.08 8.96
CA ALA A 100 -5.05 -14.71 9.42
C ALA A 100 -4.74 -14.65 10.93
N PHE A 101 -5.28 -15.58 11.74
CA PHE A 101 -5.04 -15.57 13.17
C PHE A 101 -3.54 -15.62 13.49
N GLU A 102 -2.89 -16.70 13.05
CA GLU A 102 -1.47 -16.96 13.30
C GLU A 102 -0.56 -15.89 12.66
N GLN A 103 -0.95 -15.33 11.51
CA GLN A 103 -0.19 -14.28 10.83
C GLN A 103 -0.17 -12.95 11.60
N LEU A 104 -1.16 -12.73 12.47
CA LEU A 104 -1.39 -11.45 13.15
C LEU A 104 -1.02 -11.50 14.64
N VAL A 105 -0.77 -12.69 15.20
CA VAL A 105 -0.25 -12.82 16.57
C VAL A 105 1.09 -12.09 16.66
N GLY A 106 1.20 -11.17 17.63
CA GLY A 106 2.43 -10.42 17.83
C GLY A 106 2.64 -9.25 16.87
N VAL A 107 1.70 -8.96 15.97
CA VAL A 107 1.79 -7.83 15.03
C VAL A 107 1.30 -6.54 15.71
N THR A 108 2.10 -5.48 15.65
CA THR A 108 1.69 -4.17 16.14
C THR A 108 0.81 -3.43 15.13
N GLN A 109 0.03 -2.45 15.59
CA GLN A 109 -0.73 -1.57 14.69
C GLN A 109 0.19 -0.77 13.76
N LEU A 110 1.41 -0.47 14.21
CA LEU A 110 2.42 0.18 13.38
C LEU A 110 2.86 -0.71 12.22
N ASP A 111 3.16 -1.98 12.49
CA ASP A 111 3.56 -2.93 11.44
C ASP A 111 2.42 -3.16 10.44
N ALA A 112 1.19 -3.30 10.92
CA ALA A 112 0.01 -3.42 10.07
C ALA A 112 -0.21 -2.18 9.18
N LEU A 113 -0.03 -0.97 9.74
CA LEU A 113 -0.14 0.26 8.97
C LEU A 113 0.97 0.38 7.92
N ILE A 114 2.21 0.01 8.26
CA ILE A 114 3.32 0.00 7.30
C ILE A 114 3.01 -0.98 6.16
N ALA A 115 2.55 -2.20 6.47
CA ALA A 115 2.16 -3.18 5.46
C ALA A 115 1.06 -2.65 4.53
N TYR A 116 0.05 -1.96 5.07
CA TYR A 116 -0.97 -1.28 4.27
C TYR A 116 -0.36 -0.20 3.37
N LEU A 117 0.51 0.66 3.91
CA LEU A 117 1.17 1.72 3.14
C LEU A 117 2.01 1.17 1.99
N GLN A 118 2.73 0.08 2.22
CA GLN A 118 3.55 -0.59 1.21
C GLN A 118 2.70 -1.23 0.10
N GLY A 119 1.48 -1.69 0.41
CA GLY A 119 0.56 -2.25 -0.58
C GLY A 119 -0.08 -1.20 -1.50
N MET A 120 -0.12 0.08 -1.11
CA MET A 120 -0.83 1.10 -1.87
C MET A 120 -0.20 1.37 -3.25
N GLY A 121 -1.03 1.24 -4.28
CA GLY A 121 -0.69 1.60 -5.65
C GLY A 121 0.21 0.60 -6.39
N GLN A 122 0.47 -0.58 -5.80
CA GLN A 122 1.29 -1.64 -6.40
C GLN A 122 0.57 -2.45 -7.47
N GLU A 123 -0.77 -2.48 -7.46
CA GLU A 123 -1.56 -3.27 -8.44
C GLU A 123 -1.42 -2.74 -9.87
N TRP A 124 -1.11 -1.45 -10.04
CA TRP A 124 -0.80 -0.89 -11.34
C TRP A 124 0.66 -1.16 -11.69
N THR A 125 0.89 -2.22 -12.46
CA THR A 125 2.22 -2.62 -12.94
C THR A 125 2.62 -1.98 -14.28
N GLY A 126 1.81 -1.07 -14.83
CA GLY A 126 2.14 -0.24 -16.00
C GLY A 126 2.86 -0.95 -17.16
N GLN A 127 2.12 -1.50 -18.13
CA GLN A 127 2.62 -2.04 -19.40
C GLN A 127 3.83 -3.00 -19.32
N THR A 128 3.59 -4.24 -18.89
CA THR A 128 4.30 -5.34 -19.53
C THR A 128 3.81 -5.46 -20.99
N GLU A 129 4.77 -5.45 -21.92
CA GLU A 129 4.65 -5.69 -23.37
C GLU A 129 4.36 -4.48 -24.28
N SER A 130 5.41 -3.74 -24.64
CA SER A 130 5.76 -3.56 -26.06
C SER A 130 7.17 -2.96 -26.19
N GLY A 131 8.12 -3.79 -26.62
CA GLY A 131 9.52 -3.40 -26.77
C GLY A 131 10.53 -4.55 -26.89
N SER A 132 10.10 -5.82 -26.78
CA SER A 132 10.87 -6.95 -27.34
C SER A 132 10.41 -7.21 -28.78
N SER A 133 10.91 -6.38 -29.70
CA SER A 133 11.03 -6.79 -31.11
C SER A 133 12.09 -5.96 -31.81
N MET A 134 13.02 -6.65 -32.47
CA MET A 134 14.06 -6.18 -33.38
C MET A 134 15.46 -5.97 -32.79
N SER A 135 16.19 -7.07 -32.57
CA SER A 135 17.50 -7.28 -33.21
C SER A 135 17.92 -8.75 -33.05
N SER A 136 17.47 -9.59 -33.97
CA SER A 136 18.14 -10.85 -34.28
C SER A 136 18.04 -11.10 -35.78
N SER A 137 19.09 -10.74 -36.51
CA SER A 137 19.67 -11.52 -37.62
C SER A 137 20.57 -10.63 -38.50
N ALA A 138 21.87 -10.72 -38.27
CA ALA A 138 22.82 -10.75 -39.37
C ALA A 138 23.84 -11.83 -39.04
N GLY A 139 23.71 -12.97 -39.74
CA GLY A 139 24.58 -14.13 -39.64
C GLY A 139 26.00 -13.83 -40.13
N GLY A 140 26.92 -14.70 -39.73
CA GLY A 140 28.34 -14.54 -39.98
C GLY A 140 28.84 -15.05 -41.34
N SER A 141 30.16 -14.86 -41.46
CA SER A 141 31.13 -15.58 -42.30
C SER A 141 30.97 -15.53 -43.81
N GLN A 142 31.80 -14.70 -44.46
CA GLN A 142 32.97 -15.15 -45.24
C GLN A 142 34.13 -14.18 -45.00
#